data_AF-A0A372FXU7-F1
#
_entry.id   AF-A0A372FXU7-F1
#
_cell.length_a   1.000
_cell.length_b   1.000
_cell.length_c   1.000
_cell.angle_alpha   90.00
_cell.angle_beta   90.00
_cell.angle_gamma   90.00
#
_symmetry.space_group_name_H-M   'P 1'
#
loop_
_entity.id
_entity.type
_entity.pdbx_description
1 polymer ?
#
loop_
_entity_poly.entity_id
_entity_poly.type
_entity_poly.pdbx_seq_one_letter_code
_entity_poly.pdbx_strand_id
1 'polypeptide(L)'
;MIYVSGERLQSHHVRAADFGRRWRGLDPAQVYDYLDRVADELDRLHRQLVTANTEAERVRQALRQWQSRQTENRQVEHQRTENRQARHVHPVGERR
;
A
#
# COMPACT_ATOMS: atom_id res chain seq x y z
N MET A 1 -19.66 8.49 -12.72
CA MET A 1 -19.11 7.32 -12.01
C MET A 1 -18.51 7.86 -10.72
N ILE A 2 -19.33 7.93 -9.67
CA ILE A 2 -19.01 8.65 -8.44
C ILE A 2 -18.28 7.65 -7.54
N TYR A 3 -16.96 7.74 -7.48
CA TYR A 3 -16.21 7.09 -6.42
C TYR A 3 -16.56 7.83 -5.13
N VAL A 4 -17.36 7.20 -4.27
CA VAL A 4 -17.60 7.68 -2.92
C VAL A 4 -16.28 7.48 -2.15
N SER A 5 -15.38 8.45 -2.30
CA SER A 5 -14.20 8.62 -1.47
C SER A 5 -14.66 9.20 -0.14
N GLY A 6 -14.37 8.51 0.97
CA GLY A 6 -14.17 9.21 2.24
C GLY A 6 -14.54 8.44 3.48
N GLU A 7 -15.77 7.93 3.57
CA GLU A 7 -16.24 7.29 4.80
C GLU A 7 -16.45 5.80 4.57
N ARG A 8 -15.39 5.04 4.84
CA ARG A 8 -15.52 3.60 5.03
C ARG A 8 -16.48 3.39 6.19
N LEU A 9 -17.62 2.77 5.92
CA LEU A 9 -18.54 2.32 6.94
C LEU A 9 -17.75 1.46 7.95
N GLN A 10 -17.60 1.97 9.16
CA GLN A 10 -16.92 1.29 10.23
C GLN A 10 -17.94 0.45 11.00
N SER A 11 -17.48 -0.65 11.60
CA SER A 11 -18.33 -1.54 12.38
C SER A 11 -19.06 -0.83 13.51
N HIS A 12 -18.44 0.19 14.11
CA HIS A 12 -19.08 1.00 15.15
C HIS A 12 -20.27 1.84 14.62
N HIS A 13 -20.23 2.29 13.37
CA HIS A 13 -21.37 2.98 12.74
C HIS A 13 -22.55 2.02 12.54
N VAL A 14 -22.29 0.74 12.25
CA VAL A 14 -23.32 -0.29 12.10
C VAL A 14 -23.95 -0.64 13.45
N ARG A 15 -23.13 -0.78 14.50
CA ARG A 15 -23.61 -1.04 15.87
C ARG A 15 -24.43 0.12 16.45
N ALA A 16 -24.11 1.35 16.05
CA ALA A 16 -24.80 2.55 16.50
C ALA A 16 -26.03 2.94 15.64
N ALA A 17 -26.34 2.16 14.60
CA ALA A 17 -27.47 2.48 13.73
C ALA A 17 -28.80 2.34 14.49
N ASP A 18 -29.63 3.38 14.47
CA ASP A 18 -30.97 3.37 15.06
C ASP A 18 -32.05 3.42 13.98
N PHE A 19 -33.11 2.64 14.17
CA PHE A 19 -34.21 2.53 13.21
C PHE A 19 -35.56 2.83 13.86
N GLY A 20 -36.32 3.73 13.24
CA GLY A 20 -37.69 4.04 13.68
C GLY A 20 -38.63 2.83 13.56
N ARG A 21 -39.47 2.62 14.57
CA ARG A 21 -40.49 1.55 14.56
C ARG A 21 -41.71 1.92 13.71
N ARG A 22 -42.23 0.95 12.94
CA ARG A 22 -43.46 1.09 12.13
C ARG A 22 -44.39 -0.09 12.33
N TRP A 23 -45.70 0.12 12.11
CA TRP A 23 -46.78 -0.86 12.36
C TRP A 23 -46.66 -2.16 11.53
N ARG A 24 -45.88 -2.14 10.44
CA ARG A 24 -45.47 -3.33 9.66
C ARG A 24 -43.94 -3.38 9.49
N GLY A 25 -43.21 -3.31 10.61
CA GLY A 25 -41.75 -3.41 10.65
C GLY A 25 -41.25 -4.84 10.86
N LEU A 26 -39.97 -5.05 10.58
CA LEU A 26 -39.23 -6.22 11.05
C LEU A 26 -39.13 -6.19 12.57
N ASP A 27 -38.96 -7.37 13.18
CA ASP A 27 -38.64 -7.47 14.61
C ASP A 27 -37.33 -6.73 14.90
N PRO A 28 -37.34 -5.67 15.74
CA PRO A 28 -36.13 -4.92 16.07
C PRO A 28 -35.01 -5.81 16.59
N ALA A 29 -35.32 -6.84 17.39
CA ALA A 29 -34.29 -7.73 17.95
C ALA A 29 -33.55 -8.49 16.84
N GLN A 30 -34.29 -9.05 15.88
CA GLN A 30 -33.71 -9.75 14.74
C GLN A 30 -32.84 -8.82 13.87
N VAL A 31 -33.26 -7.56 13.71
CA VAL A 31 -32.49 -6.56 12.95
C VAL A 31 -31.18 -6.26 13.67
N TYR A 32 -31.21 -5.97 14.98
CA TYR A 32 -29.99 -5.67 15.74
C TYR A 32 -29.03 -6.87 15.80
N ASP A 33 -29.54 -8.09 16.00
CA ASP A 33 -28.72 -9.32 15.95
C ASP A 33 -28.02 -9.50 14.60
N TYR A 34 -28.69 -9.13 13.50
CA TYR A 34 -28.10 -9.20 12.16
C TYR A 34 -27.05 -8.09 11.96
N LEU A 35 -27.31 -6.88 12.44
CA LEU A 35 -26.38 -5.76 12.37
C LEU A 35 -25.10 -6.03 13.16
N ASP A 36 -25.18 -6.70 14.31
CA ASP A 36 -24.00 -7.11 15.08
C ASP A 36 -23.12 -8.08 14.27
N ARG A 37 -23.71 -9.07 13.60
CA ARG A 37 -22.96 -9.98 12.71
C ARG A 37 -22.32 -9.25 11.54
N VAL A 38 -23.03 -8.28 10.96
CA VAL A 38 -22.49 -7.44 9.88
C VAL A 38 -21.31 -6.61 10.39
N ALA A 39 -21.41 -6.04 11.59
CA ALA A 39 -20.35 -5.27 12.22
C ALA A 39 -19.11 -6.14 12.48
N ASP A 40 -19.28 -7.37 12.93
CA ASP A 40 -18.18 -8.32 13.15
C ASP A 40 -17.46 -8.69 11.83
N GLU A 41 -18.22 -8.91 10.75
CA GLU A 41 -17.62 -9.20 9.45
C GLU A 41 -16.92 -7.97 8.86
N LEU A 42 -17.45 -6.76 9.06
CA LEU A 42 -16.77 -5.52 8.70
C LEU A 42 -15.44 -5.36 9.47
N ASP A 43 -15.41 -5.73 10.76
CA ASP A 43 -14.19 -5.68 11.57
C ASP A 43 -13.16 -6.69 11.03
N ARG A 44 -13.60 -7.89 10.65
CA ARG A 44 -12.76 -8.90 10.02
C ARG A 44 -12.18 -8.42 8.69
N LEU A 45 -13.01 -7.90 7.79
CA LEU A 45 -12.59 -7.38 6.49
C LEU A 45 -11.62 -6.21 6.63
N HIS A 46 -11.85 -5.32 7.60
CA HIS A 46 -10.96 -4.21 7.87
C HIS A 46 -9.57 -4.70 8.30
N ARG A 47 -9.50 -5.68 9.21
CA ARG A 47 -8.23 -6.30 9.61
C ARG A 47 -7.51 -6.94 8.43
N GLN A 48 -8.22 -7.70 7.61
CA GLN A 48 -7.64 -8.33 6.41
C GLN A 48 -7.09 -7.30 5.43
N LEU A 49 -7.81 -6.19 5.24
CA LEU A 49 -7.33 -5.10 4.38
C LEU A 49 -6.05 -4.45 4.93
N VAL A 50 -5.99 -4.17 6.24
CA VAL A 50 -4.79 -3.61 6.88
C VAL A 50 -3.60 -4.54 6.69
N THR A 51 -3.81 -5.85 6.89
CA THR A 51 -2.77 -6.86 6.65
C THR A 51 -2.31 -6.86 5.20
N ALA A 52 -3.24 -6.95 4.25
CA ALA A 52 -2.91 -6.96 2.82
C ALA A 52 -2.18 -5.69 2.38
N ASN A 53 -2.59 -4.52 2.88
CA ASN A 53 -1.91 -3.26 2.61
C ASN A 53 -0.49 -3.24 3.19
N THR A 54 -0.31 -3.78 4.39
CA THR A 54 1.01 -3.88 5.04
C THR A 54 1.93 -4.79 4.24
N GLU A 55 1.43 -5.94 3.78
CA GLU A 55 2.18 -6.87 2.94
C GLU A 55 2.54 -6.25 1.58
N ALA A 56 1.58 -5.61 0.92
CA ALA A 56 1.81 -4.90 -0.33
C ALA A 56 2.88 -3.82 -0.16
N GLU A 57 2.84 -3.07 0.95
CA GLU A 57 3.83 -2.03 1.20
C GLU A 57 5.23 -2.60 1.46
N ARG A 58 5.34 -3.72 2.16
CA ARG A 58 6.62 -4.44 2.32
C ARG A 58 7.20 -4.87 0.97
N VAL A 59 6.37 -5.42 0.08
CA VAL A 59 6.79 -5.81 -1.27
C VAL A 59 7.26 -4.59 -2.08
N ARG A 60 6.51 -3.48 -2.04
CA ARG A 60 6.91 -2.23 -2.72
C ARG A 60 8.22 -1.68 -2.16
N GLN A 61 8.42 -1.72 -0.85
CA GLN A 61 9.66 -1.30 -0.22
C GLN A 61 10.85 -2.16 -0.67
N ALA A 62 10.69 -3.48 -0.66
CA ALA A 62 11.73 -4.39 -1.12
C ALA A 62 12.10 -4.14 -2.60
N LEU A 63 11.10 -3.90 -3.44
CA LEU A 63 11.31 -3.58 -4.85
C LEU A 63 12.06 -2.26 -5.03
N ARG A 64 11.66 -1.21 -4.31
CA ARG A 64 12.35 0.09 -4.34
C ARG A 64 13.82 -0.05 -3.91
N GLN A 65 14.09 -0.78 -2.83
CA GLN A 65 15.46 -1.01 -2.37
C GLN A 65 16.30 -1.77 -3.40
N TRP A 66 15.72 -2.79 -4.04
CA TRP A 66 16.41 -3.51 -5.12
C TRP A 66 16.71 -2.59 -6.31
N GLN A 67 15.74 -1.77 -6.74
CA GLN A 67 15.93 -0.81 -7.84
C GLN A 67 16.98 0.26 -7.53
N SER A 68 17.03 0.77 -6.30
CA SER A 68 18.06 1.71 -5.85
C SER A 68 19.46 1.08 -5.98
N ARG A 69 19.66 -0.12 -5.44
CA ARG A 69 20.95 -0.84 -5.52
C ARG A 69 21.36 -1.12 -6.98
N GLN A 70 20.42 -1.46 -7.85
CA GLN A 70 20.72 -1.69 -9.27
C GLN A 70 21.15 -0.41 -9.97
N THR A 71 20.51 0.72 -9.66
CA THR A 71 20.88 2.02 -10.22
C THR A 71 22.26 2.46 -9.74
N GLU A 72 22.55 2.32 -8.45
CA GLU A 72 23.85 2.60 -7.86
C GLU A 72 24.96 1.75 -8.50
N ASN A 73 24.74 0.44 -8.66
CA ASN A 73 25.71 -0.45 -9.31
C ASN A 73 25.99 -0.03 -10.76
N ARG A 74 24.96 0.30 -11.54
CA ARG A 74 25.13 0.78 -12.93
C ARG A 74 25.91 2.09 -13.00
N GLN A 75 25.67 3.02 -12.07
CA GLN A 75 26.42 4.28 -11.99
C GLN A 75 27.89 4.03 -11.65
N VAL A 76 28.17 3.16 -10.68
CA VAL A 76 29.54 2.77 -10.33
C VAL A 76 30.26 2.13 -11.53
N GLU A 77 29.59 1.26 -12.27
CA GLU A 77 30.13 0.66 -13.49
C GLU A 77 30.43 1.72 -14.55
N HIS A 78 29.51 2.66 -14.81
CA HIS A 78 29.72 3.73 -15.77
C HIS A 78 30.93 4.60 -15.40
N GLN A 79 31.02 5.03 -14.13
CA GLN A 79 32.14 5.84 -13.64
C GLN A 79 33.48 5.10 -13.73
N ARG A 80 33.50 3.78 -13.48
CA ARG A 80 34.70 2.95 -13.65
C ARG A 80 35.12 2.86 -15.11
N THR A 81 34.18 2.72 -16.03
CA THR A 81 34.48 2.68 -17.47
C THR A 81 35.05 4.01 -17.96
N GLU A 82 34.47 5.14 -17.53
CA GLU A 82 34.97 6.49 -17.84
C GLU A 82 36.38 6.74 -17.29
N ASN A 83 36.61 6.41 -16.01
CA ASN A 83 37.94 6.58 -15.39
C ASN A 83 39.02 5.72 -16.09
N ARG A 84 38.65 4.53 -16.58
CA ARG A 84 39.57 3.67 -17.33
C ARG A 84 39.88 4.25 -18.71
N GLN A 85 38.90 4.85 -19.39
CA GLN A 85 39.12 5.55 -20.66
C GLN A 85 40.00 6.80 -20.47
N ALA A 86 39.71 7.63 -19.47
CA ALA A 86 40.52 8.82 -19.17
C ALA A 86 42.00 8.49 -18.92
N ARG A 87 42.28 7.36 -18.24
CA ARG A 87 43.66 6.86 -18.04
C ARG A 87 44.35 6.40 -19.32
N HIS A 88 43.60 5.94 -20.32
CA HIS A 88 44.16 5.49 -21.59
C HIS A 88 44.37 6.64 -22.60
N VAL A 89 43.73 7.79 -22.40
CA VAL A 89 43.78 8.95 -23.32
C VAL A 89 44.93 9.92 -23.01
N HIS A 90 45.71 9.73 -21.94
CA HIS A 90 46.98 10.46 -21.79
C HIS A 90 48.02 9.92 -22.80
N PRO A 91 48.42 10.72 -23.80
CA PRO A 91 49.32 10.26 -24.83
C PRO A 91 50.72 10.09 -24.24
N VAL A 92 51.36 9.00 -24.63
CA VAL A 92 52.82 8.84 -24.60
C VAL A 92 53.38 9.96 -25.49
N GLY A 93 53.63 11.10 -24.89
CA GLY A 93 54.27 12.24 -25.51
C GLY A 93 55.11 12.91 -24.44
N GLU A 94 56.35 13.21 -24.80
CA GLU A 94 57.26 14.07 -24.04
C GLU A 94 58.11 13.36 -22.98
N ARG A 95 59.08 12.55 -23.47
CA ARG A 95 60.44 12.69 -22.96
C ARG A 95 61.42 12.85 -24.12
N ARG A 96 62.13 13.97 -24.01
CA ARG A 96 63.22 14.51 -24.81
C ARG A 96 64.31 13.49 -25.13
#